data_AF-A0A2G4SJP1-F1
#
_entry.id   AF-A0A2G4SJP1-F1
#
_cell.length_a   1.000
_cell.length_b   1.000
_cell.length_c   1.000
_cell.angle_alpha   90.00
_cell.angle_beta   90.00
_cell.angle_gamma   90.00
#
_symmetry.space_group_name_H-M   'P 1'
#
loop_
_entity.id
_entity.type
_entity.pdbx_description
1 polymer ?
#
loop_
_entity_poly.entity_id
_entity_poly.type
_entity_poly.pdbx_seq_one_letter_code
_entity_poly.pdbx_strand_id
1 'polypeptide(L)' 'MQTEHNCQGQCNHHWTASITKCYNCQTVTTPLWRRDDSGNTICNACGLYYKLHHVQRPVSMKRTVIKRRKR' A
#
# COMPACT_ATOMS: atom_id res chain seq x y z
N MET A 1 24.06 11.51 -38.79
CA MET A 1 22.61 11.36 -38.58
C MET A 1 22.37 11.25 -37.08
N GLN A 2 22.52 12.37 -36.37
CA GLN A 2 22.15 12.49 -34.96
C GLN A 2 20.62 12.54 -34.89
N THR A 3 19.98 11.52 -34.32
CA THR A 3 18.60 11.64 -33.84
C THR A 3 18.64 11.87 -32.35
N GLU A 4 18.38 13.12 -31.99
CA GLU A 4 18.32 13.63 -30.64
C GLU A 4 17.16 12.98 -29.89
N HIS A 5 17.46 12.28 -28.79
CA HIS A 5 16.44 11.83 -27.85
C HIS A 5 15.92 13.06 -27.09
N ASN A 6 14.94 13.73 -27.70
CA ASN A 6 14.16 14.79 -27.08
C ASN A 6 13.27 14.20 -25.98
N CYS A 7 13.80 14.14 -24.76
CA CYS A 7 13.04 13.80 -23.55
C CYS A 7 12.57 15.09 -22.86
N GLN A 8 11.75 15.89 -23.54
CA GLN A 8 11.00 16.99 -22.94
C GLN A 8 9.54 16.57 -22.78
N GLY A 9 9.30 15.65 -21.84
CA GLY A 9 7.97 15.31 -21.35
C GLY A 9 7.86 15.73 -19.89
N GLN A 10 7.19 16.85 -19.64
CA GLN A 10 6.80 17.29 -18.30
C GLN A 10 5.86 16.21 -17.72
N CYS A 11 6.40 15.27 -16.95
CA CYS A 11 5.58 14.39 -16.13
C CYS A 11 5.07 15.20 -14.94
N ASN A 12 3.96 15.91 -15.17
CA ASN A 12 3.08 16.42 -14.13
C ASN A 12 2.52 15.22 -13.35
N HIS A 13 3.32 14.63 -12.46
CA HIS A 13 2.77 13.87 -11.34
C HIS A 13 2.11 14.88 -10.43
N HIS A 14 0.84 15.16 -10.72
CA HIS A 14 -0.08 15.84 -9.84
C HIS A 14 -0.19 14.95 -8.59
N TRP A 15 0.71 15.15 -7.63
CA TRP A 15 0.66 14.50 -6.32
C TRP A 15 -0.41 15.24 -5.51
N THR A 16 -1.67 15.09 -5.90
CA THR A 16 -2.71 15.07 -4.88
C THR A 16 -2.43 13.81 -4.08
N ALA A 17 -1.83 13.99 -2.90
CA ALA A 17 -1.56 12.91 -1.97
C ALA A 17 -2.89 12.28 -1.54
N SER A 18 -3.49 11.45 -2.39
CA SER A 18 -4.62 10.63 -2.02
C SER A 18 -4.12 9.71 -0.93
N ILE A 19 -4.49 10.02 0.31
CA ILE A 19 -4.08 9.27 1.48
C ILE A 19 -4.61 7.85 1.29
N THR A 20 -3.72 6.94 0.87
CA THR A 20 -4.08 5.55 0.66
C THR A 20 -4.38 4.96 2.03
N LYS A 21 -5.58 4.42 2.20
CA LYS A 21 -6.06 3.83 3.45
C LYS A 21 -6.43 2.37 3.22
N CYS A 22 -6.09 1.52 4.18
CA CYS A 22 -6.46 0.12 4.15
C CYS A 22 -7.99 -0.03 4.29
N TYR A 23 -8.62 -0.82 3.43
CA TYR A 23 -10.05 -1.10 3.49
C TYR A 23 -10.46 -1.76 4.82
N ASN A 24 -9.69 -2.75 5.29
CA ASN A 24 -10.03 -3.50 6.52
C ASN A 24 -9.75 -2.71 7.81
N CYS A 25 -8.54 -2.19 8.00
CA CYS A 25 -8.13 -1.57 9.28
C CYS A 25 -7.93 -0.05 9.24
N GLN A 26 -8.17 0.58 8.08
CA GLN A 26 -8.00 2.03 7.85
C GLN A 26 -6.63 2.57 8.25
N THR A 27 -5.59 1.72 8.26
CA THR A 27 -4.21 2.21 8.41
C THR A 27 -3.85 3.00 7.17
N VAL A 28 -3.22 4.15 7.37
CA VAL A 28 -2.67 5.01 6.31
C VAL A 28 -1.17 4.79 6.12
N THR A 29 -0.54 4.10 7.07
CA THR A 29 0.87 3.77 7.04
C THR A 29 1.03 2.26 6.97
N THR A 30 1.73 1.79 5.96
CA THR A 30 2.11 0.38 5.79
C THR A 30 3.40 0.31 4.98
N PRO A 31 4.33 -0.61 5.28
CA PRO A 31 5.55 -0.77 4.49
C PRO A 31 5.28 -1.32 3.08
N LEU A 32 4.14 -1.97 2.89
CA LEU A 32 3.70 -2.52 1.60
C LEU A 32 2.18 -2.48 1.52
N TRP A 33 1.65 -1.98 0.41
CA TRP A 33 0.24 -2.08 0.07
C TRP A 33 -0.02 -3.36 -0.72
N ARG A 34 -1.14 -4.03 -0.44
CA ARG A 34 -1.59 -5.24 -1.13
C ARG A 34 -2.99 -4.99 -1.69
N ARG A 35 -3.40 -5.81 -2.66
CA ARG A 35 -4.78 -5.86 -3.17
C ARG A 35 -5.41 -7.19 -2.75
N ASP A 36 -6.67 -7.17 -2.36
CA ASP A 36 -7.46 -8.39 -2.20
C ASP A 36 -8.02 -8.87 -3.55
N ASP A 37 -8.67 -10.03 -3.55
CA ASP A 37 -9.30 -10.61 -4.76
C ASP A 37 -10.46 -9.75 -5.29
N SER A 38 -11.03 -8.88 -4.45
CA SER A 38 -12.06 -7.91 -4.82
C SER A 38 -11.47 -6.61 -5.38
N GLY A 39 -10.13 -6.46 -5.41
CA GLY A 39 -9.44 -5.26 -5.87
C GLY A 39 -9.31 -4.13 -4.83
N ASN A 40 -9.74 -4.34 -3.58
CA ASN A 40 -9.59 -3.36 -2.50
C ASN A 40 -8.13 -3.23 -2.06
N THR A 41 -7.72 -2.00 -1.78
CA THR A 41 -6.40 -1.72 -1.22
C THR A 41 -6.36 -2.04 0.27
N ILE A 42 -5.48 -2.96 0.66
CA ILE A 42 -5.29 -3.40 2.04
C ILE A 42 -3.82 -3.28 2.45
N CYS A 43 -3.57 -3.19 3.75
CA CYS A 43 -2.21 -3.15 4.27
C CYS A 43 -1.57 -4.55 4.31
N ASN A 44 -0.24 -4.58 4.42
CA ASN A 44 0.51 -5.84 4.47
C ASN A 44 0.02 -6.77 5.58
N ALA A 45 -0.28 -6.23 6.77
CA ALA A 45 -0.73 -7.03 7.90
C ALA A 45 -2.11 -7.68 7.65
N CYS A 46 -3.07 -6.95 7.06
CA CYS A 46 -4.39 -7.50 6.75
C CYS A 46 -4.31 -8.56 5.64
N GLY A 47 -3.52 -8.32 4.60
CA GLY A 47 -3.36 -9.29 3.51
C GLY A 47 -2.65 -10.58 3.96
N LEU A 48 -1.62 -10.47 4.80
CA LEU A 48 -0.94 -11.65 5.35
C LEU A 48 -1.85 -12.42 6.31
N TYR A 49 -2.64 -11.73 7.14
CA TYR A 49 -3.57 -12.36 8.07
C TYR A 49 -4.65 -13.15 7.34
N TYR A 50 -5.28 -12.55 6.32
CA TYR A 50 -6.31 -13.22 5.52
C TYR A 50 -5.75 -14.44 4.78
N LYS A 51 -4.54 -14.36 4.22
CA LYS A 51 -3.90 -15.50 3.55
C LYS A 51 -3.61 -16.67 4.50
N LEU A 52 -3.30 -16.39 5.76
CA LEU A 52 -2.96 -17.43 6.74
C LEU A 52 -4.18 -18.03 7.44
N HIS A 53 -5.19 -17.21 7.73
CA HIS A 53 -6.33 -17.61 8.56
C HIS A 53 -7.66 -17.66 7.82
N HIS A 54 -7.71 -17.21 6.55
CA HIS A 54 -8.93 -17.09 5.74
C HIS A 54 -10.05 -16.26 6.40
N VAL A 55 -9.71 -15.46 7.40
CA VAL A 55 -10.62 -14.56 8.11
C VAL A 55 -10.10 -13.13 8.09
N GLN A 56 -11.02 -12.16 8.14
CA GLN A 56 -10.66 -10.75 8.21
C GLN A 56 -9.93 -10.45 9.52
N ARG A 57 -8.90 -9.61 9.46
CA ARG A 57 -8.11 -9.27 10.65
C ARG A 57 -8.98 -8.49 11.65
N PRO A 58 -9.14 -8.96 12.90
CA PRO A 58 -9.91 -8.24 13.90
C PRO A 58 -9.22 -6.92 14.25
N VAL A 59 -10.01 -5.86 14.39
CA VAL A 59 -9.50 -4.49 14.64
C VAL A 59 -8.78 -4.39 15.98
N SER A 60 -9.14 -5.23 16.95
CA SER A 60 -8.48 -5.32 18.26
C SER A 60 -6.98 -5.65 18.18
N MET A 61 -6.53 -6.33 17.11
CA MET A 61 -5.11 -6.64 16.91
C MET A 61 -4.35 -5.54 16.17
N LYS A 62 -4.99 -4.43 15.80
CA LYS A 62 -4.35 -3.29 15.13
C LYS A 62 -3.39 -2.61 16.11
N ARG A 63 -2.10 -2.55 15.74
CA ARG A 63 -1.09 -1.74 16.43
C ARG A 63 -0.89 -0.44 15.67
N THR A 64 -0.82 0.67 16.40
CA THR A 64 -0.55 2.01 15.86
C THR A 64 0.94 2.23 15.55
N VAL A 65 1.82 1.59 16.33
CA VAL A 65 3.28 1.68 16.17
C VAL A 65 3.80 0.55 15.28
N ILE A 66 4.45 0.91 14.17
CA ILE A 66 5.12 -0.05 13.27
C ILE A 66 6.53 -0.32 13.81
N LYS A 67 6.76 -1.53 14.34
CA LYS A 67 8.10 -1.95 14.78
C LYS A 67 8.94 -2.42 13.59
N ARG A 68 10.12 -1.81 13.41
CA ARG A 68 11.11 -2.23 12.41
C ARG A 68 11.89 -3.43 12.95
N ARG A 69 12.00 -4.51 12.16
CA ARG A 69 12.85 -5.67 12.49
C ARG A 69 14.28 -5.40 11.99
N LYS A 70 15.30 -5.86 12.73
CA LYS A 70 16.69 -5.90 12.24
C LYS A 70 16.75 -7.00 11.17
N ARG A 71 17.24 -6.65 9.98
CA ARG A 71 17.36 -7.57 8.83
C ARG A 71 18.69 -8.30 8.91
#